data_AF-A0A9E1QPE6-F1
#
_entry.id   AF-A0A9E1QPE6-F1
#
_cell.length_a   1.000
_cell.length_b   1.000
_cell.length_c   1.000
_cell.angle_alpha   90.00
_cell.angle_beta   90.00
_cell.angle_gamma   90.00
#
_symmetry.space_group_name_H-M   'P 1'
#
loop_
_entity.id
_entity.type
_entity.pdbx_description
1 polymer ?
#
loop_
_entity_poly.entity_id
_entity_poly.type
_entity_poly.pdbx_seq_one_letter_code
_entity_poly.pdbx_strand_id
1 'polypeptide(L)'
;TVPETELTTLIDQGARISTQGDGSRKITLDGTGVGIVEQSIITSLTYLPKANLPSEVIKQRFGTPAETFRIEEDKIEHWVYPEIGLDLVFSEETKEVLQYVPPSRFDRLLAPLQRRTNAAQPLQPPA
;
A
#
# COMPACT_ATOMS: atom_id res chain seq x y z
N THR A 1 -4.20 12.64 -2.99
CA THR A 1 -4.74 12.58 -1.62
C THR A 1 -5.80 13.64 -1.53
N VAL A 2 -6.93 13.35 -0.89
CA VAL A 2 -7.98 14.34 -0.63
C VAL A 2 -7.37 15.49 0.18
N PRO A 3 -7.54 16.77 -0.23
CA PRO A 3 -7.08 17.93 0.53
C PRO A 3 -7.62 17.94 1.96
N GLU A 4 -6.84 18.47 2.90
CA GLU A 4 -7.22 18.50 4.33
C GLU A 4 -8.54 19.22 4.57
N THR A 5 -8.80 20.32 3.84
CA THR A 5 -10.07 21.06 3.91
C THR A 5 -11.28 20.22 3.49
N GLU A 6 -11.12 19.37 2.47
CA GLU A 6 -12.16 18.44 2.03
C GLU A 6 -12.33 17.32 3.06
N LEU A 7 -11.24 16.82 3.64
CA LEU A 7 -11.30 15.81 4.70
C LEU A 7 -12.04 16.32 5.95
N THR A 8 -11.76 17.54 6.39
CA THR A 8 -12.51 18.19 7.49
C THR A 8 -14.00 18.28 7.14
N THR A 9 -14.33 18.66 5.90
CA THR A 9 -15.71 18.69 5.42
C THR A 9 -16.37 17.32 5.52
N LEU A 10 -15.71 16.25 5.05
CA LEU A 10 -16.20 14.87 5.15
C LEU A 10 -16.46 14.43 6.60
N ILE A 11 -15.65 14.91 7.54
CA ILE A 11 -15.76 14.55 8.96
C ILE A 11 -16.87 15.34 9.65
N ASP A 12 -16.91 16.65 9.46
CA ASP A 12 -17.78 17.56 10.22
C ASP A 12 -19.22 17.58 9.69
N GLN A 13 -19.39 17.37 8.37
CA GLN A 13 -20.69 17.42 7.70
C GLN A 13 -21.28 16.02 7.43
N GLY A 14 -20.65 14.98 7.95
CA GLY A 14 -21.15 13.62 7.82
C GLY A 14 -22.57 13.47 8.36
N ALA A 15 -23.45 12.81 7.59
CA ALA A 15 -24.85 12.59 7.94
C ALA A 15 -25.05 11.77 9.23
N ARG A 16 -24.07 10.91 9.57
CA ARG A 16 -24.08 10.11 10.80
C ARG A 16 -22.67 9.72 11.22
N ILE A 17 -22.39 9.82 12.51
CA ILE A 17 -21.18 9.30 13.14
C ILE A 17 -21.55 8.17 14.10
N SER A 18 -20.87 7.02 14.00
CA SER A 18 -20.97 5.94 14.98
C SER A 18 -19.59 5.56 15.50
N THR A 19 -19.45 5.52 16.82
CA THR A 19 -18.25 5.00 17.49
C THR A 19 -18.26 3.48 17.47
N GLN A 20 -17.16 2.89 17.05
CA GLN A 20 -16.94 1.44 16.99
C GLN A 20 -16.35 0.94 18.32
N GLY A 21 -16.36 -0.39 18.52
CA GLY A 21 -15.84 -1.02 19.74
C GLY A 21 -14.34 -0.82 20.01
N ASP A 22 -13.58 -0.41 18.99
CA ASP A 22 -12.14 -0.09 19.07
C ASP A 22 -11.87 1.43 19.24
N GLY A 23 -12.91 2.24 19.41
CA GLY A 23 -12.81 3.70 19.50
C GLY A 23 -12.70 4.42 18.15
N SER A 24 -12.66 3.69 17.03
CA SER A 24 -12.71 4.30 15.71
C SER A 24 -14.10 4.89 15.42
N ARG A 25 -14.16 5.87 14.52
CA ARG A 25 -15.42 6.52 14.11
C ARG A 25 -15.74 6.14 12.67
N LYS A 26 -16.92 5.58 12.45
CA LYS A 26 -17.49 5.41 11.11
C LYS A 26 -18.37 6.62 10.80
N ILE A 27 -18.06 7.31 9.72
CA ILE A 27 -18.79 8.49 9.24
C ILE A 27 -19.54 8.10 7.98
N THR A 28 -20.85 8.25 7.99
CA THR A 28 -21.69 8.14 6.78
C THR A 28 -21.70 9.51 6.12
N LEU A 29 -21.26 9.58 4.87
CA LEU A 29 -21.19 10.83 4.13
C LEU A 29 -22.59 11.34 3.79
N ASP A 30 -22.75 12.67 3.78
CA ASP A 30 -23.91 13.33 3.20
C ASP A 30 -23.73 13.51 1.68
N GLY A 31 -24.68 14.17 1.01
CA GLY A 31 -24.62 14.35 -0.45
C GLY A 31 -23.38 15.15 -0.91
N THR A 32 -22.97 16.16 -0.13
CA THR A 32 -21.75 16.94 -0.41
C THR A 32 -20.51 16.06 -0.32
N GLY A 33 -20.41 15.28 0.76
CA GLY A 33 -19.28 14.39 0.99
C GLY A 33 -19.17 13.27 -0.05
N VAL A 34 -20.30 12.71 -0.49
CA VAL A 34 -20.32 11.74 -1.60
C VAL A 34 -19.73 12.35 -2.87
N GLY A 35 -20.15 13.56 -3.24
CA GLY A 35 -19.64 14.26 -4.43
C GLY A 35 -18.13 14.51 -4.39
N ILE A 36 -17.58 14.88 -3.22
CA ILE A 36 -16.13 15.03 -3.01
C ILE A 36 -15.40 13.71 -3.26
N VAL A 37 -15.88 12.61 -2.68
CA VAL A 37 -15.22 11.31 -2.80
C VAL A 37 -15.33 10.74 -4.22
N GLU A 38 -16.45 10.94 -4.91
CA GLU A 38 -16.63 10.51 -6.30
C GLU A 38 -15.67 11.20 -7.27
N GLN A 39 -15.30 12.46 -6.99
CA GLN A 39 -14.34 13.22 -7.80
C GLN A 39 -12.88 13.00 -7.37
N SER A 40 -12.66 12.27 -6.28
CA SER A 40 -11.33 12.05 -5.73
C SER A 40 -10.52 11.08 -6.57
N ILE A 41 -9.22 11.38 -6.73
CA ILE A 41 -8.30 10.53 -7.48
C ILE A 41 -7.88 9.33 -6.63
N ILE A 42 -8.05 8.13 -7.16
CA ILE A 42 -7.48 6.90 -6.59
C ILE A 42 -5.95 6.98 -6.68
N THR A 43 -5.29 7.04 -5.52
CA THR A 43 -3.81 7.17 -5.46
C THR A 43 -3.08 5.85 -5.29
N SER A 44 -3.77 4.81 -4.84
CA SER A 44 -3.22 3.49 -4.60
C SER A 44 -4.33 2.46 -4.58
N LEU A 45 -4.00 1.22 -4.96
CA LEU A 45 -4.88 0.06 -4.83
C LEU A 45 -4.11 -1.06 -4.14
N THR A 46 -4.80 -1.79 -3.26
CA THR A 46 -4.26 -3.00 -2.63
C THR A 46 -5.21 -4.14 -2.96
N TYR A 47 -4.67 -5.21 -3.53
CA TYR A 47 -5.43 -6.40 -3.90
C TYR A 47 -4.88 -7.62 -3.16
N LEU A 48 -5.78 -8.32 -2.46
CA LEU A 48 -5.49 -9.54 -1.72
C LEU A 48 -6.12 -10.72 -2.47
N PRO A 49 -5.36 -11.39 -3.37
CA PRO A 49 -5.84 -12.58 -4.06
C PRO A 49 -6.26 -13.69 -3.08
N LYS A 50 -7.28 -14.46 -3.48
CA LYS A 50 -7.64 -15.71 -2.78
C LYS A 50 -6.74 -16.87 -3.19
N ALA A 51 -6.28 -16.86 -4.45
CA ALA A 51 -5.40 -17.86 -5.02
C ALA A 51 -3.96 -17.60 -4.63
N ASN A 52 -3.19 -18.67 -4.44
CA ASN A 52 -1.73 -18.58 -4.37
C ASN A 52 -1.21 -18.18 -5.75
N LEU A 53 -0.24 -17.27 -5.80
CA LEU A 53 0.38 -16.79 -7.02
C LEU A 53 1.84 -17.26 -7.07
N PRO A 54 2.12 -18.42 -7.70
CA PRO A 54 3.48 -18.91 -7.80
C PRO A 54 4.37 -17.90 -8.51
N SER A 55 5.62 -17.81 -8.07
CA SER A 55 6.66 -16.95 -8.64
C SER A 55 6.79 -17.06 -10.16
N GLU A 56 6.60 -18.27 -10.71
CA GLU A 56 6.64 -18.53 -12.15
C GLU A 56 5.47 -17.84 -12.90
N VAL A 57 4.26 -17.92 -12.36
CA VAL A 57 3.06 -17.26 -12.94
C VAL A 57 3.22 -15.74 -12.89
N ILE A 58 3.76 -15.23 -11.79
CA ILE A 58 4.08 -13.81 -11.64
C ILE A 58 5.09 -13.36 -12.71
N LYS A 59 6.19 -14.09 -12.90
CA LYS A 59 7.20 -13.76 -13.91
C LYS A 59 6.65 -13.83 -15.32
N GLN A 60 5.78 -14.79 -15.64
CA GLN A 60 5.11 -14.86 -16.94
C GLN A 60 4.18 -13.66 -17.18
N ARG A 61 3.57 -13.11 -16.12
CA ARG A 61 2.60 -12.01 -16.23
C ARG A 61 3.25 -10.63 -16.22
N PHE A 62 4.25 -10.42 -15.37
CA PHE A 62 4.84 -9.11 -15.08
C PHE A 62 6.32 -9.01 -15.47
N GLY A 63 6.95 -10.13 -15.86
CA GLY A 63 8.38 -10.19 -16.14
C GLY A 63 9.23 -10.31 -14.88
N THR A 64 10.53 -10.06 -15.05
CA THR A 64 11.51 -10.04 -13.96
C THR A 64 11.31 -8.77 -13.12
N PRO A 65 11.27 -8.87 -11.78
CA PRO A 65 11.24 -7.68 -10.93
C PRO A 65 12.50 -6.83 -11.14
N ALA A 66 12.36 -5.52 -11.01
CA ALA A 66 13.50 -4.60 -11.10
C ALA A 66 14.45 -4.79 -9.91
N GLU A 67 13.87 -4.92 -8.72
CA GLU A 67 14.58 -5.20 -7.47
C GLU A 67 13.74 -6.12 -6.59
N THR A 68 14.40 -6.82 -5.67
CA THR A 68 13.73 -7.60 -4.63
C THR A 68 14.24 -7.18 -3.26
N PHE A 69 13.34 -7.08 -2.28
CA PHE A 69 13.67 -6.74 -0.90
C PHE A 69 13.21 -7.86 0.02
N ARG A 70 14.11 -8.38 0.86
CA ARG A 70 13.74 -9.34 1.91
C ARG A 70 13.76 -8.65 3.27
N ILE A 71 12.66 -8.78 3.99
CA ILE A 71 12.48 -8.29 5.36
C ILE A 71 12.45 -9.53 6.26
N GLU A 72 13.60 -9.87 6.82
CA GLU A 72 13.81 -11.12 7.58
C GLU A 72 12.95 -11.18 8.85
N GLU A 73 12.76 -10.05 9.54
CA GLU A 73 11.97 -9.97 10.78
C GLU A 73 10.52 -10.44 10.57
N ASP A 74 9.94 -10.09 9.42
CA ASP A 74 8.55 -10.41 9.07
C ASP A 74 8.43 -11.63 8.16
N LYS A 75 9.56 -12.22 7.70
CA LYS A 75 9.62 -13.24 6.63
C LYS A 75 8.84 -12.83 5.38
N ILE A 76 9.02 -11.59 4.96
CA ILE A 76 8.36 -11.01 3.79
C ILE A 76 9.38 -10.75 2.69
N GLU A 77 9.02 -11.07 1.46
CA GLU A 77 9.77 -10.72 0.26
C GLU A 77 8.93 -9.81 -0.66
N HIS A 78 9.48 -8.66 -1.01
CA HIS A 78 8.90 -7.71 -1.94
C HIS A 78 9.57 -7.83 -3.30
N TRP A 79 8.76 -7.89 -4.36
CA TRP A 79 9.19 -7.82 -5.75
C TRP A 79 8.64 -6.55 -6.37
N VAL A 80 9.53 -5.63 -6.72
CA VAL A 80 9.11 -4.30 -7.20
C VAL A 80 9.21 -4.18 -8.72
N TYR A 81 8.20 -3.52 -9.31
CA TYR A 81 8.07 -3.25 -10.73
C TYR A 81 7.74 -1.76 -10.93
N PRO A 82 8.74 -0.86 -10.84
CA PRO A 82 8.52 0.59 -10.89
C PRO A 82 7.84 1.07 -12.18
N GLU A 83 8.20 0.49 -13.32
CA GLU A 83 7.68 0.85 -14.65
C GLU A 83 6.15 0.75 -14.76
N ILE A 84 5.56 -0.23 -14.05
CA ILE A 84 4.11 -0.44 -14.00
C ILE A 84 3.50 -0.05 -12.64
N GLY A 85 4.31 0.48 -11.72
CA GLY A 85 3.87 0.95 -10.42
C GLY A 85 3.39 -0.15 -9.47
N LEU A 86 3.94 -1.35 -9.56
CA LEU A 86 3.50 -2.53 -8.81
C LEU A 86 4.55 -2.99 -7.79
N ASP A 87 4.10 -3.27 -6.57
CA ASP A 87 4.82 -4.02 -5.55
C ASP A 87 4.07 -5.32 -5.24
N LEU A 88 4.79 -6.44 -5.28
CA LEU A 88 4.29 -7.77 -4.98
C LEU A 88 4.91 -8.26 -3.69
N VAL A 89 4.06 -8.55 -2.72
CA VAL A 89 4.47 -9.00 -1.39
C VAL A 89 4.19 -10.49 -1.26
N PHE A 90 5.24 -11.25 -0.97
CA PHE A 90 5.18 -12.66 -0.63
C PHE A 90 5.46 -12.82 0.86
N SER A 91 4.63 -13.59 1.55
CA SER A 91 4.79 -13.89 2.96
C SER A 91 4.48 -15.36 3.18
N GLU A 92 5.24 -16.02 4.05
CA GLU A 92 4.95 -17.42 4.42
C GLU A 92 3.70 -17.54 5.29
N GLU A 93 3.34 -16.49 6.02
CA GLU A 93 2.22 -16.46 6.97
C GLU A 93 0.98 -15.77 6.41
N THR A 94 1.18 -14.73 5.59
CA THR A 94 0.10 -13.95 4.99
C THR A 94 -0.03 -14.25 3.50
N LYS A 95 -1.26 -14.23 2.98
CA LYS A 95 -1.49 -14.40 1.53
C LYS A 95 -0.75 -13.31 0.76
N GLU A 96 -0.39 -13.62 -0.48
CA GLU A 96 0.28 -12.68 -1.38
C GLU A 96 -0.54 -11.38 -1.50
N VAL A 97 0.14 -10.24 -1.56
CA VAL A 97 -0.50 -8.92 -1.70
C VAL A 97 0.05 -8.20 -2.90
N LEU A 98 -0.84 -7.61 -3.69
CA LEU A 98 -0.49 -6.73 -4.80
C LEU A 98 -0.78 -5.29 -4.37
N GLN A 99 0.23 -4.44 -4.36
CA GLN A 99 0.07 -3.02 -4.13
C GLN A 99 0.41 -2.24 -5.40
N TYR A 100 -0.53 -1.43 -5.85
CA TYR A 100 -0.39 -0.59 -7.04
C TYR A 100 -0.41 0.90 -6.66
N VAL A 101 0.47 1.66 -7.29
CA VAL A 101 0.45 3.12 -7.34
C VAL A 101 0.71 3.57 -8.78
N PRO A 102 0.33 4.80 -9.18
CA PRO A 102 0.80 5.36 -10.45
C PRO A 102 2.34 5.28 -10.53
N PRO A 103 2.94 4.86 -11.67
CA PRO A 103 4.40 4.69 -11.80
C PRO A 103 5.19 5.93 -11.37
N SER A 104 4.69 7.13 -11.70
CA SER A 104 5.29 8.41 -11.30
C SER A 104 5.29 8.67 -9.79
N ARG A 105 4.73 7.78 -8.98
CA ARG A 105 4.68 7.85 -7.52
C ARG A 105 5.29 6.61 -6.85
N PHE A 106 6.00 5.78 -7.59
CA PHE A 106 6.54 4.53 -7.08
C PHE A 106 7.51 4.70 -5.90
N ASP A 107 8.19 5.85 -5.82
CA ASP A 107 9.06 6.20 -4.69
C ASP A 107 8.35 6.09 -3.33
N ARG A 108 7.02 6.24 -3.29
CA ARG A 108 6.23 6.07 -2.06
C ARG A 108 6.23 4.64 -1.54
N LEU A 109 6.36 3.65 -2.42
CA LEU A 109 6.51 2.24 -2.05
C LEU A 109 7.99 1.90 -1.82
N LEU A 110 8.89 2.43 -2.65
CA LEU A 110 10.31 2.09 -2.59
C LEU A 110 11.02 2.65 -1.34
N ALA A 111 10.76 3.92 -0.99
CA ALA A 111 11.45 4.59 0.12
C ALA A 111 11.31 3.90 1.50
N PRO A 112 10.13 3.39 1.92
CA PRO A 112 10.03 2.62 3.16
C PRO A 112 10.75 1.27 3.10
N LEU A 113 10.76 0.59 1.95
CA LEU A 113 11.45 -0.69 1.78
C LEU A 113 12.96 -0.52 1.93
N GLN A 114 13.54 0.45 1.23
CA GLN A 114 14.97 0.78 1.32
C GLN A 114 15.38 1.11 2.76
N ARG A 115 14.56 1.87 3.49
CA ARG A 115 14.84 2.19 4.90
C ARG A 115 14.85 0.95 5.80
N ARG A 116 13.91 0.02 5.60
CA ARG A 116 13.86 -1.21 6.39
C ARG A 116 15.02 -2.15 6.07
N THR A 117 15.37 -2.29 4.80
CA THR A 117 16.51 -3.12 4.38
C THR A 117 17.85 -2.54 4.87
N ASN A 118 18.03 -1.21 4.81
CA ASN A 118 19.24 -0.56 5.31
C ASN A 118 19.34 -0.62 6.85
N ALA A 119 18.22 -0.52 7.56
CA ALA A 119 18.20 -0.69 9.02
C ALA A 119 18.49 -2.14 9.46
N ALA A 120 18.22 -3.12 8.59
CA ALA A 120 18.50 -4.54 8.83
C ALA A 120 19.96 -4.94 8.51
N GLN A 121 20.77 -4.07 7.88
CA GLN A 121 22.21 -4.29 7.79
C GLN A 121 22.86 -3.96 9.15
N PRO A 122 23.58 -4.89 9.79
CA PRO A 122 24.33 -4.56 10.99
C PRO A 122 25.33 -3.46 10.64
N LEU A 123 25.39 -2.42 11.48
CA LEU A 123 26.43 -1.39 11.47
C LEU A 123 27.79 -2.09 11.29
N GLN A 124 28.39 -1.97 10.10
CA GLN A 124 29.78 -2.38 9.92
C GLN A 124 30.63 -1.51 10.87
N PRO A 125 31.44 -2.11 11.76
CA PRO A 125 32.32 -1.32 12.60
C PRO A 125 33.33 -0.58 11.70
N PRO A 126 33.71 0.66 12.04
CA PRO A 126 34.71 1.39 11.28
C PRO A 126 36.04 0.63 11.29
N ALA A 127 36.71 0.62 10.14
CA ALA A 127 38.03 0.05 9.92
C ALA A 127 39.12 0.70 10.80
#